data_AF-A0A7J0CND0-F1
#
_entry.id   AF-A0A7J0CND0-F1
#
_cell.length_a   1.000
_cell.length_b   1.000
_cell.length_c   1.000
_cell.angle_alpha   90.00
_cell.angle_beta   90.00
_cell.angle_gamma   90.00
#
_symmetry.space_group_name_H-M   'P 1'
#
loop_
_entity.id
_entity.type
_entity.pdbx_description
1 polymer ?
#
loop_
_entity_poly.entity_id
_entity_poly.type
_entity_poly.pdbx_seq_one_letter_code
_entity_poly.pdbx_strand_id
1 'polypeptide(L)'
;MGRTREAYVEQESALALTKSPSVMTRALIAVDRAVCVRADGDPATAADLAVSAWLQLPAAYRDGLVRSRVESLCRSLPGRPGSTLRDALTSR
;
A
#
# COMPACT_ATOMS: atom_id res chain seq x y z
N MET A 1 5.05 5.87 28.60
CA MET A 1 5.48 5.17 27.37
C MET A 1 4.25 4.49 26.78
N GLY A 2 3.67 4.98 25.68
CA GLY A 2 2.43 4.36 25.18
C GLY A 2 1.60 5.07 24.11
N ARG A 3 2.06 6.15 23.47
CA ARG A 3 1.32 6.81 22.39
C ARG A 3 2.07 6.86 21.07
N THR A 4 3.07 6.01 20.87
CA THR A 4 3.80 5.95 19.60
C THR A 4 2.86 5.62 18.44
N ARG A 5 1.91 4.69 18.63
CA ARG A 5 0.97 4.30 17.57
C ARG A 5 -0.01 5.41 17.19
N GLU A 6 -0.54 6.14 18.19
CA GLU A 6 -1.39 7.32 17.96
C GLU A 6 -0.60 8.46 17.32
N ALA A 7 0.64 8.68 17.76
CA ALA A 7 1.54 9.66 17.16
C ALA A 7 1.87 9.34 15.69
N TYR A 8 2.04 8.06 15.34
CA TYR A 8 2.23 7.65 13.95
C TYR A 8 0.99 7.94 13.09
N VAL A 9 -0.21 7.68 13.60
CA VAL A 9 -1.48 7.96 12.90
C VAL A 9 -1.69 9.46 12.70
N GLU A 10 -1.39 10.27 13.73
CA GLU A 10 -1.50 11.72 13.65
C GLU A 10 -0.46 12.31 12.69
N GLN A 11 0.75 11.75 12.68
CA GLN A 11 1.80 12.12 11.74
C GLN A 11 1.45 11.73 10.30
N GLU A 12 0.88 10.55 10.06
CA GLU A 12 0.38 10.15 8.74
C GLU A 12 -0.74 11.09 8.27
N SER A 13 -1.65 11.48 9.17
CA SER A 13 -2.73 12.42 8.89
C SER A 13 -2.20 13.81 8.56
N ALA A 14 -1.24 14.32 9.32
CA ALA A 14 -0.55 15.58 9.02
C ALA A 14 0.21 15.52 7.70
N LEU A 15 0.81 14.37 7.37
CA LEU A 15 1.51 14.16 6.11
C LEU A 15 0.56 14.08 4.91
N ALA A 16 -0.68 13.63 5.12
CA ALA A 16 -1.75 13.72 4.11
C ALA A 16 -2.18 15.16 3.83
N LEU A 17 -2.02 16.06 4.80
CA LEU A 17 -2.28 17.49 4.64
C LEU A 17 -1.08 18.23 3.99
N THR A 18 0.14 17.70 4.13
CA THR A 18 1.32 18.25 3.42
C THR A 18 1.36 17.76 1.98
N LYS A 19 0.85 18.58 1.05
CA LYS A 19 0.92 18.45 -0.42
C LYS A 19 0.91 17.01 -0.94
N SER A 20 -0.24 16.61 -1.46
CA SER A 20 -0.61 15.42 -2.24
C SER A 20 0.49 14.55 -2.88
N PRO A 21 1.58 15.09 -3.48
CA PRO A 21 2.69 14.25 -3.95
C PRO A 21 3.34 13.38 -2.86
N SER A 22 3.42 13.82 -1.60
CA SER A 22 4.15 13.06 -0.57
C SER A 22 3.50 11.71 -0.25
N VAL A 23 2.17 11.66 -0.13
CA VAL A 23 1.43 10.43 0.16
C VAL A 23 1.39 9.50 -1.04
N MET A 24 1.14 10.03 -2.24
CA MET A 24 1.17 9.24 -3.47
C MET A 24 2.55 8.63 -3.71
N THR A 25 3.62 9.42 -3.56
CA THR A 25 5.00 8.95 -3.71
C THR A 25 5.35 7.88 -2.69
N ARG A 26 4.94 8.03 -1.42
CA ARG A 26 5.17 6.99 -0.40
C ARG A 26 4.43 5.69 -0.72
N ALA A 27 3.19 5.78 -1.19
CA ALA A 27 2.43 4.60 -1.61
C ALA A 27 3.13 3.90 -2.79
N LEU A 28 3.61 4.64 -3.79
CA LEU A 28 4.37 4.07 -4.90
C LEU A 28 5.65 3.38 -4.43
N ILE A 29 6.43 4.02 -3.57
CA ILE A 29 7.66 3.44 -3.00
C ILE A 29 7.33 2.15 -2.21
N ALA A 30 6.26 2.14 -1.44
CA ALA A 30 5.84 0.95 -0.68
C ALA A 30 5.41 -0.20 -1.60
N VAL A 31 4.69 0.09 -2.69
CA VAL A 31 4.29 -0.92 -3.68
C VAL A 31 5.49 -1.44 -4.46
N ASP A 32 6.43 -0.58 -4.85
CA ASP A 32 7.68 -1.00 -5.51
C ASP A 32 8.54 -1.86 -4.56
N ARG A 33 8.59 -1.53 -3.27
CA ARG A 33 9.21 -2.40 -2.25
C ARG A 33 8.53 -3.76 -2.17
N ALA A 34 7.19 -3.82 -2.21
CA ALA A 34 6.46 -5.09 -2.21
C ALA A 34 6.79 -5.95 -3.44
N VAL A 35 7.03 -5.34 -4.60
CA VAL A 35 7.52 -6.05 -5.80
C VAL A 35 8.88 -6.70 -5.55
N CYS A 36 9.82 -5.99 -4.90
CA CYS A 36 11.11 -6.55 -4.51
C CYS A 36 10.96 -7.71 -3.53
N VAL A 37 10.19 -7.52 -2.45
CA VAL A 37 9.94 -8.56 -1.43
C VAL A 37 9.33 -9.83 -2.04
N ARG A 38 8.41 -9.68 -3.00
CA ARG A 38 7.88 -10.81 -3.76
C ARG A 38 8.99 -11.50 -4.58
N ALA A 39 9.84 -10.73 -5.26
CA ALA A 39 10.94 -11.27 -6.05
C ALA A 39 11.97 -12.00 -5.19
N ASP A 40 12.14 -11.58 -3.93
CA ASP A 40 12.99 -12.23 -2.93
C ASP A 40 12.38 -13.52 -2.35
N GLY A 41 11.17 -13.91 -2.81
CA GLY A 41 10.53 -15.17 -2.44
C GLY A 41 9.54 -15.07 -1.29
N ASP A 42 9.16 -13.86 -0.86
CA ASP A 42 8.16 -13.64 0.19
C ASP A 42 6.88 -12.97 -0.35
N PRO A 43 5.99 -13.74 -1.02
CA PRO A 43 4.76 -13.19 -1.56
C PRO A 43 3.76 -12.76 -0.47
N ALA A 44 3.83 -13.34 0.75
CA ALA A 44 2.91 -13.00 1.82
C ALA A 44 3.20 -11.59 2.36
N THR A 45 4.46 -11.30 2.71
CA THR A 45 4.87 -9.97 3.15
C THR A 45 4.67 -8.94 2.04
N ALA A 46 4.89 -9.31 0.77
CA ALA A 46 4.59 -8.45 -0.36
C ALA A 46 3.11 -8.04 -0.44
N ALA A 47 2.20 -8.98 -0.25
CA ALA A 47 0.77 -8.69 -0.24
C ALA A 47 0.40 -7.75 0.93
N ASP A 48 0.90 -8.02 2.14
CA ASP A 48 0.60 -7.21 3.32
C ASP A 48 1.09 -5.76 3.18
N LEU A 49 2.30 -5.57 2.64
CA LEU A 49 2.85 -4.24 2.34
C LEU A 49 1.98 -3.48 1.32
N ALA A 50 1.56 -4.16 0.26
CA ALA A 50 0.73 -3.56 -0.77
C ALA A 50 -0.68 -3.22 -0.28
N VAL A 51 -1.29 -4.09 0.54
CA VAL A 51 -2.59 -3.83 1.18
C VAL A 51 -2.48 -2.62 2.11
N SER A 52 -1.46 -2.58 2.98
CA SER A 52 -1.25 -1.46 3.89
C SER A 52 -1.10 -0.13 3.14
N ALA A 53 -0.28 -0.11 2.08
CA ALA A 53 -0.08 1.07 1.26
C ALA A 53 -1.38 1.51 0.55
N TRP A 54 -2.17 0.57 0.05
CA TRP A 54 -3.44 0.85 -0.62
C TRP A 54 -4.50 1.42 0.33
N LEU A 55 -4.62 0.85 1.53
CA LEU A 55 -5.61 1.28 2.52
C LEU A 55 -5.28 2.66 3.12
N GLN A 56 -3.99 2.96 3.33
CA GLN A 56 -3.55 4.27 3.81
C GLN A 56 -3.65 5.38 2.75
N LEU A 57 -3.73 5.02 1.47
CA LEU A 57 -3.85 5.99 0.39
C LEU A 57 -5.23 6.64 0.41
N PRO A 58 -5.33 8.00 0.44
CA PRO A 58 -6.61 8.68 0.32
C PRO A 58 -7.35 8.27 -0.94
N ALA A 59 -8.68 8.17 -0.88
CA ALA A 59 -9.50 7.69 -1.99
C ALA A 59 -9.25 8.47 -3.30
N ALA A 60 -8.96 9.77 -3.21
CA ALA A 60 -8.62 10.62 -4.37
C ALA A 60 -7.36 10.18 -5.12
N TYR A 61 -6.47 9.39 -4.50
CA TYR A 61 -5.24 8.86 -5.10
C TYR A 61 -5.29 7.35 -5.38
N ARG A 62 -6.39 6.65 -5.04
CA ARG A 62 -6.61 5.22 -5.33
C ARG A 62 -6.99 4.93 -6.79
N ASP A 63 -6.37 5.67 -7.70
CA ASP A 63 -6.54 5.55 -9.14
C ASP A 63 -5.21 5.82 -9.86
N GLY A 64 -5.22 5.78 -11.18
CA GLY A 64 -4.08 6.08 -12.04
C GLY A 64 -2.89 5.17 -11.75
N LEU A 65 -1.73 5.78 -11.54
CA LEU A 65 -0.47 5.05 -11.44
C LEU A 65 -0.42 4.10 -10.23
N VAL A 66 -0.93 4.51 -9.06
CA VAL A 66 -0.86 3.66 -7.86
C VAL A 66 -1.71 2.42 -8.05
N ARG A 67 -2.95 2.58 -8.55
CA ARG A 67 -3.84 1.46 -8.88
C ARG A 67 -3.20 0.49 -9.85
N SER A 68 -2.64 0.99 -10.96
CA SER A 68 -1.97 0.16 -11.98
C SER A 68 -0.82 -0.67 -11.39
N ARG A 69 -0.02 -0.07 -10.49
CA ARG A 69 1.09 -0.76 -9.81
C ARG A 69 0.60 -1.85 -8.85
N VAL A 70 -0.41 -1.57 -8.04
CA VAL A 70 -0.99 -2.55 -7.11
C VAL A 70 -1.67 -3.70 -7.85
N GLU A 71 -2.41 -3.41 -8.92
CA GLU A 71 -3.04 -4.44 -9.76
C GLU A 71 -1.99 -5.33 -10.46
N SER A 72 -0.90 -4.75 -10.95
CA SER A 72 0.21 -5.50 -11.53
C SER A 72 0.83 -6.46 -10.51
N LEU A 73 1.07 -5.99 -9.28
CA LEU A 73 1.54 -6.84 -8.19
C LEU A 73 0.51 -7.93 -7.83
N CYS A 74 -0.77 -7.59 -7.73
CA CYS A 74 -1.84 -8.56 -7.46
C CYS A 74 -1.87 -9.71 -8.47
N ARG A 75 -1.70 -9.42 -9.77
CA ARG A 75 -1.62 -10.46 -10.83
C ARG A 75 -0.40 -11.37 -10.70
N SER A 76 0.69 -10.86 -10.14
CA SER A 76 1.94 -11.62 -9.98
C SER A 76 1.99 -12.47 -8.71
N LEU A 77 1.08 -12.24 -7.77
CA LEU A 77 1.06 -12.94 -6.49
C LEU A 77 0.27 -14.25 -6.61
N PRO A 78 0.85 -15.41 -6.24
CA PRO A 78 0.15 -16.68 -6.30
C PRO A 78 -0.84 -16.81 -5.14
N GLY A 79 -1.94 -17.54 -5.37
CA GLY A 79 -2.83 -18.04 -4.32
C GLY A 79 -3.33 -16.98 -3.33
N ARG A 80 -3.22 -17.28 -2.03
CA ARG A 80 -3.77 -16.49 -0.94
C ARG A 80 -3.24 -15.04 -0.88
N PRO A 81 -1.93 -14.78 -1.00
CA PRO A 81 -1.43 -13.41 -1.09
C PRO A 81 -2.09 -12.57 -2.20
N GLY A 82 -2.31 -13.16 -3.38
CA GLY A 82 -2.98 -12.50 -4.49
C GLY A 82 -4.46 -12.22 -4.22
N SER A 83 -5.18 -13.16 -3.60
CA SER A 83 -6.59 -12.96 -3.23
C SER A 83 -6.75 -11.88 -2.16
N THR A 84 -5.89 -11.87 -1.13
CA THR A 84 -5.93 -10.84 -0.08
C THR A 84 -5.75 -9.44 -0.66
N LEU A 85 -4.80 -9.26 -1.58
CA LEU A 85 -4.62 -7.96 -2.23
C LEU A 85 -5.80 -7.60 -3.14
N ARG A 86 -6.41 -8.59 -3.81
CA ARG A 86 -7.59 -8.38 -4.64
C ARG A 86 -8.81 -7.92 -3.84
N ASP A 87 -9.02 -8.49 -2.66
CA ASP A 87 -10.13 -8.12 -1.78
C ASP A 87 -9.99 -6.67 -1.28
N ALA A 88 -8.75 -6.23 -1.00
CA ALA A 88 -8.49 -4.83 -0.64
C ALA A 88 -8.73 -3.85 -1.80
N LEU A 89 -8.53 -4.29 -3.05
CA LEU A 89 -8.82 -3.48 -4.24
C LEU A 89 -10.33 -3.32 -4.49
N THR A 90 -11.15 -4.29 -4.05
CA THR A 90 -12.61 -4.29 -4.26
C THR A 90 -13.38 -3.70 -3.08
N SER A 91 -12.79 -3.62 -1.87
CA SER A 91 -13.38 -2.90 -0.75
C SER A 91 -13.37 -1.39 -1.03
N ARG A 92 -14.56 -0.80 -1.23
CA ARG A 92 -14.74 0.65 -1.44
C ARG A 92 -14.46 1.44 -0.16
#